data_AF-A0A496UDR3-F1
#
_entry.id   AF-A0A496UDR3-F1
#
_cell.length_a   1.000
_cell.length_b   1.000
_cell.length_c   1.000
_cell.angle_alpha   90.00
_cell.angle_beta   90.00
_cell.angle_gamma   90.00
#
_symmetry.space_group_name_H-M   'P 1'
#
loop_
_entity.id
_entity.type
_entity.pdbx_description
1 polymer ?
#
loop_
_entity_poly.entity_id
_entity_poly.type
_entity_poly.pdbx_seq_one_letter_code
_entity_poly.pdbx_strand_id
1 'polypeptide(L)'
;MRSFEGFLIIAGAVLWSLAFFYGPETGYWALGNWGIFLIALAGLLRVTEFLIPNRKPQPKRPKGPARKCPVCGKPAIAGSRYCSYHTRYGPEDGRR
;
A
#
# COMPACT_ATOMS: atom_id res chain seq x y z
N MET A 1 5.79 7.61 6.48
CA MET A 1 6.50 6.84 7.52
C MET A 1 7.68 6.09 6.91
N ARG A 2 7.49 5.21 5.92
CA ARG A 2 8.61 4.55 5.20
C ARG A 2 9.79 5.43 4.75
N SER A 3 9.55 6.60 4.16
CA SER A 3 10.67 7.50 3.74
C SER A 3 11.43 8.10 4.92
N PHE A 4 10.74 8.36 6.03
CA PHE A 4 11.33 8.88 7.27
C PHE A 4 12.11 7.79 8.01
N GLU A 5 11.59 6.56 8.02
CA GLU A 5 12.27 5.37 8.53
C GLU A 5 13.57 5.10 7.75
N GLY A 6 13.52 5.16 6.42
CA GLY A 6 14.72 5.03 5.58
C GLY A 6 15.76 6.12 5.86
N PHE A 7 15.32 7.35 6.07
CA PHE A 7 16.21 8.45 6.46
C PHE A 7 16.90 8.18 7.81
N LEU A 8 16.16 7.72 8.83
CA LEU A 8 16.70 7.39 10.16
C LEU A 8 17.76 6.27 10.09
N ILE A 9 17.51 5.24 9.28
CA ILE A 9 18.46 4.12 9.09
C ILE A 9 19.74 4.61 8.42
N ILE A 10 19.62 5.39 7.34
CA ILE A 10 20.79 5.91 6.61
C ILE A 10 21.58 6.87 7.50
N ALA A 11 20.91 7.81 8.18
CA ALA A 11 21.55 8.74 9.08
C ALA A 11 22.26 8.02 10.24
N GLY A 12 21.61 7.04 10.85
CA GLY A 12 22.20 6.21 11.91
C GLY A 12 23.39 5.39 11.42
N ALA A 13 23.33 4.81 10.21
CA ALA A 13 24.44 4.06 9.62
C ALA A 13 25.65 4.95 9.32
N VAL A 14 25.42 6.18 8.83
CA VAL A 14 26.49 7.16 8.59
C VAL A 14 27.13 7.60 9.91
N LEU A 15 26.33 7.93 10.92
CA LEU A 15 26.80 8.28 12.27
C LEU A 15 27.62 7.15 12.90
N TRP A 16 27.14 5.91 12.78
CA TRP A 16 27.85 4.72 13.27
C TRP A 16 29.17 4.49 12.53
N SER A 17 29.18 4.64 11.20
CA SER A 17 30.39 4.48 10.38
C SER A 17 31.44 5.55 10.70
N LEU A 18 31.01 6.80 10.93
CA LEU A 18 31.88 7.88 11.38
C LEU A 18 32.47 7.58 12.77
N ALA A 19 31.63 7.21 13.73
CA ALA A 19 32.09 6.88 15.08
C ALA A 19 33.07 5.70 15.08
N PHE A 20 32.83 4.69 14.23
CA PHE A 20 33.72 3.55 14.07
C PHE A 20 35.07 3.95 13.45
N PHE A 21 35.06 4.85 12.45
CA PHE A 21 36.28 5.29 11.77
C PHE A 21 37.21 6.12 12.67
N TYR A 22 36.65 6.99 13.50
CA TYR A 22 37.44 7.82 14.44
C TYR A 22 37.85 7.09 15.72
N GLY A 23 37.22 5.95 16.02
CA GLY A 23 37.57 5.10 17.14
C GLY A 23 37.10 5.61 18.51
N PRO A 24 37.08 4.72 19.53
CA PRO A 24 36.48 4.98 20.84
C PRO A 24 37.26 5.97 21.70
N GLU A 25 38.53 6.20 21.37
CA GLU A 25 39.43 7.13 22.06
C GLU A 25 39.07 8.60 21.80
N THR A 26 38.17 8.85 20.83
CA THR A 26 37.68 10.18 20.50
C THR A 26 36.25 10.37 21.02
N GLY A 27 35.89 11.60 21.40
CA GLY A 27 34.52 11.94 21.83
C GLY A 27 33.42 11.66 20.80
N TYR A 28 33.80 11.25 19.58
CA TYR A 28 32.89 10.83 18.52
C TYR A 28 32.23 9.47 18.77
N TRP A 29 32.70 8.68 19.73
CA TRP A 29 32.02 7.44 20.14
C TRP A 29 30.59 7.68 20.64
N ALA A 30 30.34 8.83 21.28
CA ALA A 30 29.00 9.24 21.68
C ALA A 30 28.06 9.41 20.48
N LEU A 31 28.56 9.90 19.34
CA LEU A 31 27.76 9.99 18.10
C LEU A 31 27.38 8.61 17.56
N GLY A 32 28.23 7.60 17.77
CA GLY A 32 27.93 6.21 17.44
C GLY A 32 26.75 5.68 18.25
N ASN A 33 26.74 5.93 19.56
CA ASN A 33 25.61 5.56 20.42
C ASN A 33 24.30 6.18 19.92
N TRP A 34 24.31 7.46 19.55
CA TRP A 34 23.17 8.13 18.91
C TRP A 34 22.76 7.46 17.60
N GLY A 35 23.72 7.03 16.78
CA GLY A 35 23.46 6.27 15.55
C GLY A 35 22.70 4.96 15.79
N ILE A 36 23.10 4.17 16.80
CA ILE A 36 22.38 2.94 17.19
C ILE A 36 20.96 3.27 17.64
N PHE A 37 20.78 4.31 18.47
CA PHE A 37 19.45 4.72 18.93
C PHE A 37 18.51 5.03 17.77
N LEU A 38 19.00 5.73 16.73
CA LEU A 38 18.20 6.07 15.56
C LEU A 38 17.80 4.82 14.75
N ILE A 39 18.72 3.86 14.59
CA ILE A 39 18.45 2.58 13.91
C ILE A 39 17.43 1.76 14.72
N ALA A 40 17.59 1.68 16.04
CA ALA A 40 16.66 0.97 16.92
C ALA A 40 15.26 1.60 16.90
N LEU A 41 15.18 2.94 16.92
CA LEU A 41 13.92 3.66 16.81
C LEU A 41 13.23 3.43 15.45
N ALA A 42 13.99 3.38 14.36
CA ALA A 42 13.45 3.03 13.04
C ALA A 42 12.88 1.60 13.02
N GLY A 43 13.58 0.65 13.65
CA GLY A 43 13.08 -0.72 13.84
C GLY A 43 11.79 -0.77 14.66
N LEU A 44 11.71 0.01 15.74
CA LEU A 44 10.49 0.11 16.56
C LEU A 44 9.32 0.66 15.73
N LEU A 45 9.54 1.73 14.95
CA LEU A 45 8.53 2.30 14.07
C LEU A 45 8.01 1.27 13.05
N ARG A 46 8.91 0.46 12.48
CA ARG A 46 8.54 -0.66 11.59
C ARG A 46 7.62 -1.67 12.28
N VAL A 47 7.95 -2.04 13.52
CA VAL A 47 7.14 -2.98 14.32
C VAL A 47 5.78 -2.36 14.64
N THR A 48 5.72 -1.07 14.94
CA THR A 48 4.44 -0.39 15.17
C THR A 48 3.56 -0.31 13.91
N GLU A 49 4.15 -0.13 12.71
CA GLU A 49 3.42 -0.24 11.44
C GLU A 49 2.88 -1.66 11.21
N PHE A 50 3.58 -2.69 11.70
CA PHE A 50 3.11 -4.07 11.61
C PHE A 50 1.96 -4.35 12.59
N LEU A 51 2.04 -3.83 13.82
CA LEU A 51 0.99 -4.01 14.84
C LEU A 51 -0.29 -3.20 14.56
N ILE A 52 -0.18 -2.08 13.86
CA ILE A 52 -1.33 -1.26 13.46
C ILE A 52 -1.55 -1.49 11.96
N PRO A 53 -2.29 -2.55 11.55
CA PRO A 53 -2.63 -2.74 10.16
C PRO A 53 -3.56 -1.61 9.73
N ASN A 54 -2.95 -0.55 9.20
CA ASN A 54 -3.64 0.55 8.56
C ASN A 54 -4.28 0.01 7.28
N ARG A 55 -5.46 -0.61 7.42
CA ARG A 55 -6.35 -0.90 6.31
C ARG A 55 -6.78 0.43 5.73
N LYS A 56 -5.95 1.01 4.86
CA LYS A 56 -6.40 2.07 3.97
C LYS A 56 -7.63 1.53 3.25
N PRO A 57 -8.79 2.21 3.31
CA PRO A 57 -9.93 1.79 2.51
C PRO A 57 -9.46 1.78 1.06
N GLN A 58 -9.40 0.58 0.47
CA GLN A 58 -9.19 0.42 -0.97
C GLN A 58 -10.21 1.34 -1.65
N PRO A 59 -9.79 2.30 -2.49
CA PRO A 59 -10.74 3.12 -3.21
C PRO A 59 -11.63 2.15 -3.99
N LYS A 60 -12.92 2.10 -3.63
CA LYS A 60 -13.91 1.32 -4.36
C LYS A 60 -13.75 1.73 -5.82
N ARG A 61 -13.22 0.83 -6.65
CA ARG A 61 -13.23 1.05 -8.10
C ARG A 61 -14.65 1.48 -8.46
N PRO A 62 -14.85 2.63 -9.12
CA PRO A 62 -16.18 3.05 -9.51
C PRO A 62 -16.76 1.90 -10.32
N LYS A 63 -17.81 1.25 -9.78
CA LYS A 63 -18.61 0.31 -10.56
C LYS A 63 -19.09 1.15 -11.74
N GLY A 64 -18.52 0.89 -12.91
CA GLY A 64 -18.88 1.60 -14.13
C GLY A 64 -20.41 1.59 -14.30
N PRO A 65 -20.96 2.56 -15.06
CA PRO A 65 -22.40 2.69 -15.25
C PRO A 65 -22.96 1.31 -15.61
N ALA A 66 -23.92 0.83 -14.81
CA ALA A 66 -24.56 -0.46 -15.02
C ALA A 66 -25.13 -0.45 -16.44
N ARG A 67 -24.43 -1.10 -17.38
CA ARG A 67 -24.82 -1.16 -18.79
C ARG A 67 -26.21 -1.79 -18.82
N LYS A 68 -27.14 -1.25 -19.59
CA LYS A 68 -28.47 -1.85 -19.76
C LYS A 68 -28.41 -2.85 -20.92
N CYS A 69 -29.19 -3.92 -20.82
CA CYS A 69 -29.35 -4.88 -21.90
C CYS A 69 -30.04 -4.18 -23.09
N PRO A 70 -29.50 -4.27 -24.32
CA PRO A 70 -30.09 -3.61 -25.49
C PRO A 70 -31.42 -4.23 -25.94
N VAL A 71 -31.77 -5.42 -25.44
CA VAL A 71 -32.98 -6.15 -25.84
C VAL A 71 -34.18 -5.85 -24.93
N CYS A 72 -33.97 -5.69 -23.62
CA CYS A 72 -35.07 -5.50 -22.65
C CYS A 72 -34.86 -4.36 -21.64
N GLY A 73 -33.78 -3.59 -21.74
CA GLY A 73 -33.49 -2.46 -20.84
C GLY A 73 -33.13 -2.83 -19.39
N LYS A 74 -33.23 -4.12 -19.01
CA LYS A 74 -32.81 -4.64 -17.69
C LYS A 74 -31.29 -4.47 -17.48
N PRO A 75 -30.80 -4.33 -16.25
CA PRO A 75 -29.36 -4.21 -15.97
C PRO A 75 -28.58 -5.41 -16.52
N ALA A 76 -27.51 -5.14 -17.25
CA ALA A 76 -26.58 -6.13 -17.75
C ALA A 76 -25.69 -6.63 -16.61
N ILE A 77 -25.28 -7.88 -16.70
CA ILE A 77 -24.32 -8.47 -15.75
C ILE A 77 -22.93 -7.86 -15.96
N ALA A 78 -22.12 -7.82 -14.90
CA ALA A 78 -20.77 -7.26 -14.97
C ALA A 78 -19.94 -8.03 -16.01
N GLY A 79 -19.40 -7.32 -17.00
CA GLY A 79 -18.59 -7.89 -18.07
C GLY A 79 -19.35 -8.41 -19.29
N SER A 80 -20.69 -8.34 -19.32
CA SER A 80 -21.48 -8.71 -20.51
C SER A 80 -22.32 -7.55 -21.03
N ARG A 81 -22.76 -7.66 -22.29
CA ARG A 81 -23.68 -6.69 -22.95
C ARG A 81 -25.15 -6.98 -22.63
N TYR A 82 -25.48 -8.14 -22.07
CA TYR A 82 -26.84 -8.64 -21.91
C TYR A 82 -27.21 -8.85 -20.44
N CYS A 83 -28.50 -8.92 -20.12
CA CYS A 83 -28.96 -9.33 -18.79
C CYS A 83 -28.80 -10.85 -18.61
N SER A 84 -28.87 -11.34 -17.37
CA SER A 84 -28.73 -12.78 -17.07
C SER A 84 -29.62 -13.68 -17.93
N TYR A 85 -30.84 -13.22 -18.26
CA TYR A 85 -31.78 -13.94 -19.11
C TYR A 85 -31.28 -14.04 -20.56
N HIS A 86 -30.95 -12.92 -21.21
CA HIS A 86 -30.50 -12.92 -22.60
C HIS A 86 -29.06 -13.42 -22.81
N THR A 87 -28.25 -13.47 -21.76
CA THR A 87 -26.98 -14.24 -21.79
C THR A 87 -27.24 -15.74 -21.85
N ARG A 88 -28.37 -16.23 -21.29
CA ARG A 88 -28.70 -17.66 -21.21
C ARG A 88 -29.55 -18.16 -22.38
N TYR A 89 -30.49 -17.35 -22.85
CA TYR A 89 -31.49 -17.74 -23.86
C TYR A 89 -31.32 -17.06 -25.21
N GLY A 90 -30.34 -16.15 -25.35
CA GLY A 90 -30.09 -15.42 -26.59
C GLY A 90 -30.99 -14.18 -26.77
N PRO A 91 -30.67 -13.32 -27.75
CA PRO A 91 -31.32 -12.02 -27.96
C PRO A 91 -32.67 -12.07 -28.72
N GLU A 92 -33.11 -13.25 -29.16
CA GLU A 92 -34.23 -13.45 -30.09
C GLU A 92 -35.63 -13.38 -29.43
N ASP A 93 -35.70 -13.42 -28.09
CA ASP A 93 -36.96 -13.59 -27.34
C ASP A 93 -37.70 -12.25 -27.01
N GLY A 94 -37.30 -11.14 -27.66
CA GLY A 94 -37.64 -9.78 -27.21
C GLY A 94 -38.38 -8.87 -28.18
N ARG A 95 -38.85 -9.35 -29.34
CA ARG A 95 -39.71 -8.56 -30.25
C ARG A 95 -41.09 -9.19 -30.41
N ARG A 96 -42.05 -8.67 -29.63
CA ARG A 96 -43.40 -8.35 -30.10
C ARG A 96 -43.84 -7.06 -29.42
#